data_AF-A0A559VBX2-F1
#
_entry.id   AF-A0A559VBX2-F1
#
_cell.length_a   1.000
_cell.length_b   1.000
_cell.length_c   1.000
_cell.angle_alpha   90.00
_cell.angle_beta   90.00
_cell.angle_gamma   90.00
#
_symmetry.space_group_name_H-M   'P 1'
#
loop_
_entity.id
_entity.type
_entity.pdbx_description
1 polymer ?
#
loop_
_entity_poly.entity_id
_entity_poly.type
_entity_poly.pdbx_seq_one_letter_code
_entity_poly.pdbx_strand_id
1 'polypeptide(L)'
;MEKLNPNALAESGDNDLDERPKVQPVTEAMIRAHVIGAEELPPYSARPFSAWLYETWNEFNADGKLTNGQVIAGALADWRGNA
;
A
#
# COMPACT_ATOMS: atom_id res chain seq x y z
N MET A 1 11.68 -11.33 5.79
CA MET A 1 10.44 -10.59 5.52
C MET A 1 10.45 -10.25 4.04
N GLU A 2 9.39 -10.57 3.31
CA GLU A 2 9.29 -10.22 1.90
C GLU A 2 9.24 -8.69 1.75
N LYS A 3 9.82 -8.15 0.67
CA LYS A 3 9.88 -6.70 0.43
C LYS A 3 8.73 -6.28 -0.48
N LEU A 4 8.11 -5.16 -0.16
CA LEU A 4 7.11 -4.54 -1.05
C LEU A 4 7.76 -4.17 -2.39
N ASN A 5 7.19 -4.67 -3.47
CA ASN A 5 7.51 -4.28 -4.84
C ASN A 5 6.53 -3.16 -5.27
N PRO A 6 6.99 -1.90 -5.38
CA PRO A 6 6.12 -0.78 -5.73
C PRO A 6 5.56 -0.86 -7.16
N ASN A 7 6.15 -1.70 -8.02
CA ASN A 7 5.75 -1.89 -9.42
C ASN A 7 4.84 -3.11 -9.63
N ALA A 8 4.60 -3.91 -8.59
CA ALA A 8 3.62 -5.01 -8.66
C ALA A 8 2.20 -4.42 -8.59
N LEU A 9 1.23 -5.13 -9.17
CA LEU A 9 -0.18 -4.77 -9.01
C LEU A 9 -0.57 -4.93 -7.54
N ALA A 10 -1.36 -3.98 -7.06
CA ALA A 10 -1.92 -4.01 -5.71
C ALA A 10 -3.15 -4.91 -5.65
N GLU A 11 -3.36 -5.51 -4.48
CA GLU A 11 -4.64 -6.15 -4.14
C GLU A 11 -5.76 -5.12 -4.18
N SER A 12 -6.95 -5.58 -4.55
CA SER A 12 -8.18 -4.81 -4.72
C SER A 12 -9.30 -5.26 -3.79
N GLY A 13 -9.16 -6.45 -3.17
CA GLY A 13 -10.19 -7.07 -2.35
C GLY A 13 -11.23 -7.87 -3.15
N ASP A 14 -11.11 -7.87 -4.47
CA ASP A 14 -11.88 -8.73 -5.38
C ASP A 14 -11.03 -9.95 -5.76
N ASN A 15 -11.55 -11.16 -5.50
CA ASN A 15 -10.80 -12.40 -5.71
C ASN A 15 -10.37 -12.59 -7.18
N ASP A 16 -11.24 -12.28 -8.14
CA ASP A 16 -10.93 -12.47 -9.56
C ASP A 16 -9.83 -11.51 -10.02
N LEU A 17 -9.82 -10.29 -9.46
CA LEU A 17 -8.78 -9.31 -9.71
C LEU A 17 -7.48 -9.64 -8.97
N ASP A 18 -7.54 -10.22 -7.79
CA ASP A 18 -6.36 -10.49 -6.97
C ASP A 18 -5.64 -11.78 -7.37
N GLU A 19 -6.31 -12.69 -8.09
CA GLU A 19 -5.70 -13.87 -8.72
C GLU A 19 -4.90 -13.54 -10.00
N ARG A 20 -4.97 -12.29 -10.51
CA ARG A 20 -4.26 -11.91 -11.73
C ARG A 20 -2.74 -12.02 -11.56
N PRO A 21 -2.00 -12.42 -12.62
CA PRO A 21 -0.55 -12.41 -12.59
C PRO A 21 -0.02 -11.02 -12.24
N LYS A 22 1.06 -10.98 -11.43
CA LYS A 22 1.76 -9.77 -10.97
C LYS A 22 1.10 -9.01 -9.81
N VAL A 23 -0.03 -9.48 -9.28
CA VAL A 23 -0.51 -9.02 -7.97
C VAL A 23 0.45 -9.52 -6.90
N GLN A 24 0.87 -8.63 -5.99
CA GLN A 24 1.66 -9.00 -4.82
C GLN A 24 0.81 -8.80 -3.56
N PRO A 25 0.62 -9.84 -2.75
CA PRO A 25 0.02 -9.69 -1.44
C PRO A 25 0.82 -8.74 -0.55
N VAL A 26 0.12 -7.81 0.10
CA VAL A 26 0.75 -6.80 0.95
C VAL A 26 0.43 -7.07 2.41
N THR A 27 1.42 -6.84 3.28
CA THR A 27 1.25 -6.87 4.73
C THR A 27 1.51 -5.50 5.33
N GLU A 28 0.94 -5.21 6.50
CA GLU A 28 1.23 -4.00 7.27
C GLU A 28 2.75 -3.76 7.43
N ALA A 29 3.50 -4.83 7.74
CA ALA A 29 4.94 -4.74 7.94
C ALA A 29 5.69 -4.35 6.66
N MET A 30 5.23 -4.81 5.49
CA MET A 30 5.77 -4.42 4.19
C MET A 30 5.55 -2.94 3.90
N ILE A 31 4.33 -2.43 4.15
CA ILE A 31 3.99 -1.00 4.01
C ILE A 31 4.90 -0.17 4.92
N ARG A 32 4.98 -0.53 6.19
CA ARG A 32 5.80 0.16 7.20
C ARG A 32 7.27 0.21 6.78
N ALA A 33 7.84 -0.93 6.40
CA ALA A 33 9.24 -1.00 5.98
C ALA A 33 9.49 -0.17 4.71
N HIS A 34 8.53 -0.15 3.77
CA HIS A 34 8.62 0.63 2.55
C HIS A 34 8.66 2.13 2.82
N VAL A 35 7.68 2.69 3.55
CA VAL A 35 7.62 4.14 3.78
C VAL A 35 8.77 4.67 4.66
N ILE A 36 9.31 3.85 5.55
CA ILE A 36 10.54 4.19 6.31
C ILE A 36 11.74 4.16 5.36
N GLY A 37 11.90 3.09 4.58
CA GLY A 37 13.03 2.91 3.68
C GLY A 37 13.07 3.90 2.52
N ALA A 38 11.90 4.44 2.13
CA ALA A 38 11.74 5.50 1.14
C ALA A 38 11.82 6.92 1.75
N GLU A 39 12.05 7.04 3.07
CA GLU A 39 12.09 8.31 3.79
C GLU A 39 10.80 9.17 3.70
N GLU A 40 9.67 8.55 3.34
CA GLU A 40 8.35 9.21 3.27
C GLU A 40 7.80 9.53 4.65
N LEU A 41 8.04 8.66 5.62
CA LEU A 41 7.58 8.84 7.00
C LEU A 41 8.66 8.42 8.00
N PRO A 42 8.84 9.17 9.10
CA PRO A 42 9.69 8.72 10.19
C PRO A 42 9.07 7.51 10.90
N PRO A 43 9.86 6.66 11.59
CA PRO A 43 9.39 5.40 12.16
C PRO A 43 8.17 5.51 13.10
N TYR A 44 8.03 6.61 13.83
CA TYR A 44 6.91 6.85 14.75
C TYR A 44 5.60 7.17 14.02
N SER A 45 5.64 7.78 12.84
CA SER A 45 4.47 8.06 11.99
C SER A 45 4.16 6.91 11.03
N ALA A 46 5.19 6.18 10.60
CA ALA A 46 5.05 5.04 9.71
C ALA A 46 4.20 3.90 10.33
N ARG A 47 4.25 3.72 11.65
CA ARG A 47 3.48 2.68 12.36
C ARG A 47 1.96 2.91 12.31
N PRO A 48 1.41 4.06 12.75
CA PRO A 48 -0.02 4.31 12.64
C PRO A 48 -0.48 4.40 11.18
N PHE A 49 0.34 4.98 10.28
CA PHE A 49 0.04 5.01 8.85
C PHE A 49 -0.08 3.61 8.25
N SER A 50 0.86 2.70 8.53
CA SER A 50 0.84 1.35 7.96
C SER A 50 -0.36 0.53 8.43
N ALA A 51 -0.75 0.67 9.70
CA ALA A 51 -1.92 0.01 10.24
C ALA A 51 -3.20 0.51 9.55
N TRP A 52 -3.38 1.84 9.48
CA TRP A 52 -4.52 2.45 8.80
C TRP A 52 -4.60 2.06 7.32
N LEU A 53 -3.48 2.16 6.58
CA LEU A 53 -3.46 1.82 5.17
C LEU A 53 -3.70 0.32 4.94
N TYR A 54 -3.23 -0.56 5.83
CA TYR A 54 -3.52 -1.98 5.68
C TYR A 54 -5.02 -2.29 5.80
N GLU A 55 -5.71 -1.62 6.72
CA GLU A 55 -7.17 -1.77 6.90
C GLU A 55 -7.98 -1.18 5.73
N THR A 56 -7.49 -0.11 5.11
CA THR A 56 -8.18 0.64 4.05
C THR A 56 -7.60 0.39 2.66
N TRP A 57 -6.67 -0.56 2.52
CA TRP A 57 -5.86 -0.78 1.31
C TRP A 57 -6.70 -0.83 0.03
N ASN A 58 -7.76 -1.63 0.07
CA ASN A 58 -8.64 -1.89 -1.07
C ASN A 58 -9.45 -0.66 -1.49
N GLU A 59 -9.68 0.30 -0.59
CA GLU A 59 -10.41 1.53 -0.91
C GLU A 59 -9.64 2.38 -1.93
N PHE A 60 -8.31 2.33 -1.90
CA PHE A 60 -7.45 3.02 -2.85
C PHE A 60 -7.34 2.31 -4.21
N ASN A 61 -7.75 1.05 -4.32
CA ASN A 61 -7.57 0.23 -5.52
C ASN A 61 -8.77 -0.67 -5.84
N ALA A 62 -9.99 -0.18 -5.60
CA ALA A 62 -11.21 -0.98 -5.77
C ALA A 62 -11.41 -1.48 -7.22
N ASP A 63 -10.79 -0.85 -8.22
CA ASP A 63 -10.86 -1.29 -9.63
C ASP A 63 -9.68 -2.19 -10.05
N GLY A 64 -8.75 -2.46 -9.14
CA GLY A 64 -7.60 -3.34 -9.33
C GLY A 64 -6.61 -2.88 -10.41
N LYS A 65 -6.51 -1.58 -10.71
CA LYS A 65 -5.60 -1.08 -11.77
C LYS A 65 -4.30 -0.48 -11.25
N LEU A 66 -4.20 -0.21 -9.95
CA LEU A 66 -3.06 0.47 -9.38
C LEU A 66 -1.94 -0.50 -9.00
N THR A 67 -0.71 0.01 -9.01
CA THR A 67 0.43 -0.65 -8.37
C THR A 67 0.49 -0.35 -6.88
N ASN A 68 1.22 -1.18 -6.13
CA ASN A 68 1.48 -0.94 -4.70
C ASN A 68 2.02 0.47 -4.44
N GLY A 69 2.92 0.96 -5.30
CA GLY A 69 3.50 2.30 -5.18
C GLY A 69 2.46 3.41 -5.40
N GLN A 70 1.52 3.21 -6.33
CA GLN A 70 0.44 4.18 -6.58
C GLN A 70 -0.56 4.23 -5.43
N VAL A 71 -0.93 3.07 -4.86
CA VAL A 71 -1.78 2.99 -3.66
C VAL A 71 -1.12 3.73 -2.49
N ILE A 72 0.14 3.44 -2.20
CA ILE A 72 0.88 4.10 -1.10
C ILE A 72 0.99 5.61 -1.35
N ALA A 73 1.27 6.05 -2.58
CA ALA A 73 1.36 7.47 -2.90
C ALA A 73 0.01 8.20 -2.69
N GLY A 74 -1.10 7.60 -3.14
CA GLY A 74 -2.44 8.14 -2.91
C GLY A 74 -2.79 8.19 -1.42
N ALA A 75 -2.52 7.11 -0.69
CA ALA A 75 -2.74 7.03 0.74
C ALA A 75 -1.89 8.02 1.54
N LEU A 76 -0.64 8.26 1.14
CA LEU A 76 0.23 9.27 1.75
C LEU A 76 -0.31 10.69 1.52
N ALA A 77 -0.85 10.97 0.33
CA ALA A 77 -1.47 12.26 0.05
C ALA A 77 -2.69 12.49 0.95
N ASP A 78 -3.59 11.51 1.05
CA ASP A 78 -4.77 11.56 1.91
C ASP A 78 -4.41 11.69 3.40
N TRP A 79 -3.48 10.85 3.88
CA TRP A 79 -2.98 10.89 5.25
C TRP A 79 -2.38 12.25 5.65
N ARG A 80 -1.72 12.92 4.72
CA ARG A 80 -1.11 14.24 4.93
C ARG A 80 -2.12 15.39 4.80
N GLY A 81 -3.38 15.10 4.48
CA GLY A 81 -4.45 16.09 4.27
C GLY A 81 -4.40 16.79 2.91
N ASN A 82 -3.81 16.15 1.90
CA ASN A 82 -3.63 16.68 0.54
C ASN A 82 -4.52 15.97 -0.51
N ALA A 83 -5.63 15.37 -0.10
CA ALA A 83 -6.60 14.69 -0.99
C ALA A 83 -7.46 15.67 -1.81
#